data_AF-A0A973PZ48-F1
#
_entry.id   AF-A0A973PZ48-F1
#
_cell.length_a   1.000
_cell.length_b   1.000
_cell.length_c   1.000
_cell.angle_alpha   90.00
_cell.angle_beta   90.00
_cell.angle_gamma   90.00
#
_symmetry.space_group_name_H-M   'P 1'
#
loop_
_entity.id
_entity.type
_entity.pdbx_description
1 polymer ?
#
loop_
_entity_poly.entity_id
_entity_poly.type
_entity_poly.pdbx_seq_one_letter_code
_entity_poly.pdbx_strand_id
1 'polypeptide(L)' 'MELLTGEPLALDLVNTVTPEGDALDAADDWLALQAGRLTPGPHPVTAADVASLRALRAHVRAALDAVRHGEPL' A
#
# COMPACT_ATOMS: atom_id res chain seq x y z
N MET A 1 -9.34 -4.60 -12.13
CA MET A 1 -8.90 -3.30 -11.62
C MET A 1 -7.49 -3.07 -12.11
N GLU A 2 -7.25 -1.99 -12.84
CA GLU A 2 -5.89 -1.60 -13.22
C GLU A 2 -5.29 -0.81 -12.06
N LEU A 3 -4.22 -1.34 -11.45
CA LEU A 3 -3.57 -0.70 -10.31
C LEU A 3 -2.47 0.23 -10.80
N LEU A 4 -2.55 1.50 -10.38
CA LEU A 4 -1.48 2.47 -10.60
C LEU A 4 -0.27 2.05 -9.77
N THR A 5 0.74 1.53 -10.44
CA THR A 5 1.98 1.04 -9.84
C THR A 5 3.18 1.63 -10.59
N GLY A 6 4.33 1.70 -9.92
CA GLY A 6 5.56 2.26 -10.47
C GLY A 6 5.89 3.66 -9.96
N GLU A 7 5.01 4.26 -9.15
CA GLU A 7 5.35 5.45 -8.35
C GLU A 7 6.17 5.02 -7.12
N PRO A 8 6.76 5.94 -6.32
CA PRO A 8 7.34 5.58 -5.03
C PRO A 8 6.40 4.69 -4.20
N LEU A 9 6.93 3.62 -3.60
CA LEU A 9 6.12 2.53 -3.02
C LEU A 9 5.06 2.99 -2.02
N ALA A 10 5.34 4.09 -1.30
CA ALA A 10 4.39 4.73 -0.40
C ALA A 10 3.12 5.24 -1.13
N LEU A 11 3.27 5.80 -2.33
CA LEU A 11 2.15 6.23 -3.18
C LEU A 11 1.40 5.04 -3.75
N ASP A 12 2.12 4.03 -4.29
CA ASP A 12 1.50 2.78 -4.75
C ASP A 12 0.68 2.11 -3.65
N LEU A 13 1.15 2.15 -2.39
CA LEU A 13 0.42 1.64 -1.24
C LEU A 13 -0.85 2.45 -0.97
N VAL A 14 -0.82 3.78 -1.06
CA VAL A 14 -2.02 4.61 -0.90
C VAL A 14 -3.04 4.38 -2.04
N ASN A 15 -2.55 4.15 -3.26
CA ASN A 15 -3.35 3.90 -4.46
C ASN A 15 -4.01 2.50 -4.48
N THR A 16 -3.79 1.65 -3.46
CA THR A 16 -4.50 0.38 -3.32
C THR A 16 -5.99 0.55 -2.99
N VAL A 17 -6.40 1.71 -2.47
CA VAL A 17 -7.83 2.03 -2.30
C VAL A 17 -8.32 2.73 -3.56
N THR A 18 -9.27 2.11 -4.22
CA THR A 18 -9.91 2.60 -5.44
C THR A 18 -11.42 2.69 -5.25
N PRO A 19 -12.17 3.35 -6.17
CA PRO A 19 -13.62 3.29 -6.17
C PRO A 19 -14.18 1.86 -6.25
N GLU A 20 -13.45 0.93 -6.85
CA GLU A 20 -13.83 -0.47 -7.03
C GLU A 20 -13.54 -1.35 -5.80
N GLY A 21 -12.75 -0.87 -4.84
CA GLY A 21 -12.45 -1.58 -3.59
C GLY A 21 -11.04 -1.39 -3.08
N ASP A 22 -10.63 -2.29 -2.18
CA ASP A 22 -9.30 -2.33 -1.59
C ASP A 22 -8.48 -3.47 -2.21
N ALA A 23 -7.43 -3.14 -2.96
CA ALA A 23 -6.53 -4.12 -3.57
C ALA A 23 -5.82 -5.01 -2.54
N LEU A 24 -5.74 -4.59 -1.27
CA LEU A 24 -5.19 -5.42 -0.20
C LEU A 24 -6.11 -6.57 0.23
N ASP A 25 -7.35 -6.64 -0.29
CA ASP A 25 -8.18 -7.86 -0.17
C ASP A 25 -7.55 -9.03 -0.96
N ALA A 26 -6.75 -8.73 -1.99
CA ALA A 26 -5.89 -9.66 -2.72
C ALA A 26 -4.42 -9.23 -2.58
N ALA A 27 -3.94 -9.11 -1.33
CA ALA A 27 -2.61 -8.55 -1.04
C ALA A 27 -1.45 -9.28 -1.73
N ASP A 28 -1.54 -10.61 -1.92
CA ASP A 28 -0.52 -11.37 -2.64
C ASP A 28 -0.37 -10.90 -4.10
N ASP A 29 -1.49 -10.60 -4.77
CA ASP A 29 -1.48 -10.11 -6.16
C ASP A 29 -0.85 -8.72 -6.25
N TRP A 30 -1.18 -7.82 -5.31
CA TRP A 30 -0.55 -6.50 -5.25
C TRP A 30 0.95 -6.60 -4.95
N LEU A 31 1.37 -7.46 -4.03
CA LEU A 31 2.79 -7.68 -3.71
C LEU A 31 3.55 -8.27 -4.89
N ALA A 32 2.92 -9.16 -5.67
CA ALA A 32 3.51 -9.68 -6.91
C ALA A 32 3.75 -8.57 -7.95
N LEU A 33 2.87 -7.56 -8.05
CA LEU A 33 3.10 -6.38 -8.90
C LEU A 33 4.28 -5.53 -8.42
N GLN A 34 4.66 -5.60 -7.15
CA GLN A 34 5.83 -4.92 -6.59
C GLN A 34 7.12 -5.77 -6.67
N ALA A 35 7.10 -6.89 -7.39
CA ALA A 35 8.27 -7.73 -7.61
C ALA A 35 9.42 -6.90 -8.23
N GLY A 36 10.64 -7.14 -7.74
CA GLY A 36 11.83 -6.37 -8.13
C GLY A 36 12.02 -5.07 -7.34
N ARG A 37 11.03 -4.64 -6.57
CA ARG A 37 11.13 -3.51 -5.62
C ARG A 37 11.13 -3.96 -4.18
N LEU A 38 10.41 -5.06 -3.91
CA LEU A 38 10.38 -5.73 -2.62
C LEU A 38 10.98 -7.14 -2.74
N THR A 39 11.67 -7.56 -1.69
CA THR A 39 12.10 -8.96 -1.56
C THR A 39 10.99 -9.73 -0.85
N PRO A 40 10.46 -10.82 -1.43
CA PRO A 40 9.45 -11.64 -0.77
C PRO A 40 9.95 -12.16 0.59
N GLY A 41 9.07 -12.15 1.58
CA GLY A 41 9.32 -12.77 2.87
C GLY A 41 9.38 -14.30 2.77
N PRO A 42 9.94 -14.99 3.78
CA PRO A 42 10.02 -16.45 3.80
C PRO A 42 8.68 -17.15 4.09
N HIS A 43 7.64 -16.38 4.44
CA HIS A 43 6.33 -16.89 4.83
C HIS A 43 5.24 -16.29 3.94
N PRO A 44 4.15 -17.04 3.68
CA PRO A 44 2.97 -16.50 3.01
C PRO A 44 2.38 -15.32 3.79
N VAL A 45 1.76 -14.39 3.07
CA VAL A 45 1.09 -13.23 3.65
C VAL A 45 -0.09 -13.69 4.49
N THR A 46 -0.16 -13.20 5.72
CA THR A 46 -1.26 -13.50 6.64
C THR A 46 -2.24 -12.34 6.75
N ALA A 47 -3.41 -12.59 7.33
CA ALA A 47 -4.37 -11.53 7.64
C ALA A 47 -3.79 -10.45 8.57
N ALA A 48 -2.86 -10.81 9.45
CA ALA A 48 -2.17 -9.86 10.33
C ALA A 48 -1.18 -8.96 9.55
N ASP A 49 -0.54 -9.50 8.53
CA ASP A 49 0.33 -8.72 7.62
C ASP A 49 -0.52 -7.74 6.81
N VAL A 50 -1.68 -8.17 6.30
CA VAL A 50 -2.63 -7.28 5.61
C VAL A 50 -3.11 -6.16 6.54
N ALA A 51 -3.43 -6.47 7.79
CA ALA A 51 -3.79 -5.46 8.78
C ALA A 51 -2.65 -4.45 9.03
N SER A 52 -1.40 -4.93 9.08
CA SER A 52 -0.20 -4.09 9.20
C SER A 52 0.01 -3.19 7.97
N LEU A 53 -0.20 -3.73 6.76
CA LEU A 53 -0.15 -2.94 5.52
C LEU A 53 -1.23 -1.85 5.48
N ARG A 54 -2.44 -2.14 5.97
CA ARG A 54 -3.52 -1.15 6.10
C ARG A 54 -3.18 -0.05 7.12
N ALA A 55 -2.56 -0.42 8.24
CA ALA A 55 -2.09 0.56 9.23
C ALA A 55 -0.97 1.44 8.66
N LEU A 56 0.00 0.84 7.94
CA LEU A 56 1.06 1.57 7.24
C LEU A 56 0.48 2.52 6.19
N ARG A 57 -0.49 2.06 5.39
CA ARG A 57 -1.20 2.88 4.41
C ARG A 57 -1.88 4.08 5.07
N ALA A 58 -2.55 3.88 6.21
CA ALA A 58 -3.20 4.97 6.94
C ALA A 58 -2.18 6.00 7.45
N HIS A 59 -1.04 5.54 7.96
CA HIS A 59 0.06 6.41 8.38
C HIS A 59 0.64 7.22 7.21
N VAL A 60 0.95 6.57 6.09
CA VAL A 60 1.45 7.23 4.89
C VAL A 60 0.43 8.24 4.36
N ARG A 61 -0.86 7.90 4.33
CA ARG A 61 -1.92 8.82 3.90
C ARG A 61 -1.97 10.07 4.78
N ALA A 62 -1.99 9.89 6.09
CA ALA A 62 -1.95 11.01 7.03
C ALA A 62 -0.72 11.90 6.80
N ALA A 63 0.42 11.29 6.51
CA ALA A 63 1.64 12.04 6.27
C ALA A 63 1.63 12.84 4.97
N LEU A 64 1.12 12.25 3.89
CA LEU A 64 0.93 12.95 2.63
C LEU A 64 -0.09 14.08 2.76
N ASP A 65 -1.17 13.86 3.52
CA ASP A 65 -2.18 14.88 3.76
C ASP A 65 -1.62 16.05 4.57
N ALA A 66 -0.81 15.79 5.61
CA ALA A 66 -0.14 16.86 6.36
C ALA A 66 0.78 17.69 5.45
N VAL A 67 1.63 17.03 4.64
CA VAL A 67 2.53 17.71 3.69
C VAL A 67 1.75 18.54 2.66
N ARG A 68 0.63 18.02 2.12
CA ARG A 68 -0.23 18.74 1.17
C ARG A 68 -0.82 20.02 1.75
N HIS A 69 -1.09 20.03 3.05
CA HIS A 69 -1.67 21.19 3.75
C HIS A 69 -0.62 22.06 4.46
N GLY A 70 0.66 21.69 4.40
CA GLY A 70 1.74 22.41 5.10
C GLY A 70 1.72 22.22 6.62
N GLU A 71 1.11 21.13 7.10
CA GLU A 71 0.99 20.80 8.51
C GLU A 71 2.12 19.85 8.97
N PRO A 72 2.51 19.88 10.25
CA PRO A 72 3.42 18.89 10.82
C PRO A 72 2.74 17.51 10.96
N LEU A 73 3.58 16.47 11.07
CA LEU A 73 3.16 15.07 11.31
C LEU A 73 2.89 14.78 12.78
#